data_AF-A0A3M1L5U4-F1
#
_entry.id   AF-A0A3M1L5U4-F1
#
_cell.length_a   1.000
_cell.length_b   1.000
_cell.length_c   1.000
_cell.angle_alpha   90.00
_cell.angle_beta   90.00
_cell.angle_gamma   90.00
#
_symmetry.space_group_name_H-M   'P 1'
#
loop_
_entity.id
_entity.type
_entity.pdbx_description
1 polymer ?
#
loop_
_entity_poly.entity_id
_entity_poly.type
_entity_poly.pdbx_seq_one_letter_code
_entity_poly.pdbx_strand_id
1 'polypeptide(L)'
;MLAACPDGAAPELAAIAAAASVDLVWQGEGSLGSRMQRLIQRSVAAGQAAIVLGADTPDLPLPYVAAAAAALGRAGAVIGPSSDGGYYLIGAAGVCPPVFELDAEWGSREVLQETLVRLRRARVCVTALPAWRDVDDAEGLAQLSSRMAGGGCALTATRRVLAGLDLAG
;
A
#
# COMPACT_ATOMS: atom_id res chain seq x y z
N MET A 1 5.14 -1.01 11.46
CA MET A 1 6.39 -0.40 10.95
C MET A 1 6.02 0.62 9.89
N LEU A 2 6.77 1.73 9.84
CA LEU A 2 6.78 2.67 8.74
C LEU A 2 8.09 2.45 7.98
N ALA A 3 8.03 2.17 6.69
CA ALA A 3 9.23 1.86 5.91
C ALA A 3 9.50 2.98 4.89
N ALA A 4 10.72 3.52 4.85
CA ALA A 4 11.07 4.64 3.96
C ALA A 4 12.43 4.47 3.26
N CYS A 5 12.60 5.11 2.11
CA CYS A 5 13.86 5.21 1.38
C CYS A 5 13.88 6.52 0.56
N PRO A 6 14.96 7.32 0.57
CA PRO A 6 16.32 7.03 1.07
C PRO A 6 16.42 6.91 2.59
N ASP A 7 17.55 6.38 3.07
CA ASP A 7 17.84 6.30 4.51
C ASP A 7 17.91 7.72 5.10
N GLY A 8 17.32 7.93 6.27
CA GLY A 8 17.17 9.28 6.82
C GLY A 8 16.11 10.16 6.14
N ALA A 9 15.16 9.56 5.41
CA ALA A 9 13.98 10.23 4.88
C ALA A 9 13.23 10.96 6.02
N ALA A 10 13.53 12.26 6.13
CA ALA A 10 12.76 13.31 6.79
C ALA A 10 12.56 13.12 8.31
N PRO A 11 13.11 14.00 9.18
CA PRO A 11 12.76 14.07 10.61
C PRO A 11 11.25 13.97 10.91
N GLU A 12 10.43 14.38 9.95
CA GLU A 12 8.99 14.23 9.89
C GLU A 12 8.52 12.77 9.97
N LEU A 13 9.13 11.84 9.22
CA LEU A 13 8.76 10.41 9.28
C LEU A 13 9.18 9.80 10.62
N ALA A 14 10.31 10.22 11.19
CA ALA A 14 10.72 9.81 12.53
C ALA A 14 9.73 10.31 13.60
N ALA A 15 9.27 11.57 13.48
CA ALA A 15 8.26 12.12 14.36
C ALA A 15 6.91 11.39 14.24
N ILE A 16 6.48 11.07 13.01
CA ILE A 16 5.26 10.30 12.75
C ILE A 16 5.39 8.89 13.35
N ALA A 17 6.51 8.21 13.11
CA ALA A 17 6.77 6.87 13.64
C ALA A 17 6.75 6.86 15.18
N ALA A 18 7.40 7.83 15.81
CA ALA A 18 7.40 8.00 17.26
C ALA A 18 5.99 8.30 17.81
N ALA A 19 5.27 9.22 17.20
CA ALA A 19 3.90 9.58 17.61
C ALA A 19 2.93 8.39 17.47
N ALA A 20 3.12 7.54 16.47
CA ALA A 20 2.33 6.33 16.25
C ALA A 20 2.85 5.09 17.00
N SER A 21 3.97 5.19 17.73
CA SER A 21 4.63 4.06 18.40
C SER A 21 4.93 2.88 17.45
N VAL A 22 5.44 3.17 16.26
CA VAL A 22 5.87 2.18 15.27
C VAL A 22 7.34 2.34 14.91
N ASP A 23 8.00 1.25 14.57
CA ASP A 23 9.39 1.31 14.09
C ASP A 23 9.48 2.00 12.74
N LEU A 24 10.45 2.91 12.58
CA LEU A 24 10.88 3.44 11.29
C LEU A 24 11.98 2.52 10.73
N VAL A 25 11.77 1.97 9.54
CA VAL A 25 12.66 0.99 8.92
C VAL A 25 13.13 1.47 7.56
N TRP A 26 14.43 1.40 7.30
CA TRP A 26 14.95 1.65 5.97
C TRP A 26 14.57 0.53 4.99
N GLN A 27 14.01 0.88 3.83
CA GLN A 27 13.59 -0.11 2.83
C GLN A 27 14.76 -0.74 2.07
N GLY A 28 15.94 -0.12 2.10
CA GLY A 28 17.09 -0.53 1.30
C GLY A 28 17.19 0.20 -0.04
N GLU A 29 18.33 0.05 -0.69
CA GLU A 29 18.57 0.50 -2.06
C GLU A 29 17.78 -0.33 -3.11
N GLY A 30 17.69 0.22 -4.33
CA GLY A 30 17.07 -0.41 -5.49
C GLY A 30 15.71 0.18 -5.87
N SER A 31 14.99 -0.49 -6.77
CA SER A 31 13.64 -0.09 -7.20
C SER A 31 12.61 -0.29 -6.09
N LEU A 32 11.43 0.32 -6.23
CA LEU A 32 10.30 0.10 -5.31
C LEU A 32 9.96 -1.40 -5.18
N GLY A 33 9.97 -2.13 -6.29
CA GLY A 33 9.75 -3.57 -6.29
C GLY A 33 10.77 -4.34 -5.44
N SER A 34 12.06 -4.05 -5.62
CA SER A 34 13.11 -4.68 -4.82
C SER A 34 12.99 -4.37 -3.32
N ARG A 35 12.56 -3.15 -2.98
CA ARG A 35 12.30 -2.70 -1.61
C ARG A 35 11.14 -3.46 -0.98
N MET A 36 10.01 -3.56 -1.67
CA MET A 36 8.84 -4.31 -1.20
C MET A 36 9.12 -5.81 -1.07
N GLN A 37 9.79 -6.40 -2.07
CA GLN A 37 10.23 -7.81 -2.04
C GLN A 37 11.04 -8.09 -0.78
N ARG A 38 12.02 -7.24 -0.48
CA ARG A 38 12.90 -7.38 0.68
C ARG A 38 12.14 -7.36 2.00
N LEU A 39 11.20 -6.44 2.17
CA LEU A 39 10.41 -6.32 3.41
C LEU A 39 9.49 -7.52 3.63
N ILE A 40 8.81 -7.96 2.56
CA ILE A 40 7.91 -9.12 2.64
C ILE A 40 8.73 -10.39 2.90
N GLN A 41 9.83 -10.61 2.16
CA GLN A 41 10.69 -11.79 2.36
C GLN A 41 11.25 -11.87 3.76
N ARG A 42 11.69 -10.76 4.36
CA ARG A 42 12.17 -10.74 5.76
C ARG A 42 11.12 -11.24 6.74
N SER A 43 9.89 -10.75 6.61
CA SER A 43 8.77 -11.13 7.49
C SER A 43 8.39 -12.60 7.30
N VAL A 44 8.28 -13.02 6.04
CA VAL A 44 7.94 -14.39 5.66
C VAL A 44 9.01 -15.38 6.13
N ALA A 45 10.30 -15.04 6.03
CA ALA A 45 11.40 -15.87 6.54
C ALA A 45 11.38 -16.01 8.07
N ALA A 46 10.79 -15.05 8.78
CA ALA A 46 10.54 -15.12 10.22
C ALA A 46 9.24 -15.88 10.58
N GLY A 47 8.56 -16.49 9.59
CA GLY A 47 7.29 -17.20 9.79
C GLY A 47 6.09 -16.28 9.96
N GLN A 48 6.22 -14.99 9.60
CA GLN A 48 5.16 -13.99 9.74
C GLN A 48 4.54 -13.66 8.38
N ALA A 49 3.24 -13.38 8.37
CA ALA A 49 2.61 -12.75 7.22
C ALA A 49 3.01 -11.26 7.15
N ALA A 50 3.13 -10.71 5.94
CA ALA A 50 3.38 -9.30 5.73
C ALA A 50 2.36 -8.69 4.78
N ILE A 51 2.02 -7.43 5.06
CA ILE A 51 1.21 -6.57 4.20
C ILE A 51 2.01 -5.28 4.00
N VAL A 52 2.13 -4.87 2.75
CA VAL A 52 2.65 -3.56 2.33
C VAL A 52 1.46 -2.74 1.85
N LEU A 53 1.39 -1.50 2.33
CA LEU A 53 0.37 -0.51 2.00
C LEU A 53 1.03 0.72 1.41
N GLY A 54 0.41 1.30 0.36
CA GLY A 54 0.71 2.66 -0.08
C GLY A 54 0.37 3.70 0.98
N ALA A 55 1.06 4.84 0.97
CA ALA A 55 0.82 5.94 1.91
C ALA A 55 -0.13 7.02 1.35
N ASP A 56 -0.55 6.86 0.10
CA ASP A 56 -1.38 7.71 -0.76
C ASP A 56 -2.89 7.44 -0.62
N THR A 57 -3.30 6.54 0.27
CA THR A 57 -4.70 6.16 0.51
C THR A 57 -5.15 6.52 1.93
N PRO A 58 -5.20 7.82 2.30
CA PRO A 58 -5.45 8.26 3.67
C PRO A 58 -6.82 7.81 4.22
N ASP A 59 -7.79 7.58 3.33
CA ASP A 59 -9.15 7.18 3.66
C ASP A 59 -9.47 5.72 3.34
N LEU A 60 -8.44 4.88 3.16
CA LEU A 60 -8.62 3.45 2.98
C LEU A 60 -9.46 2.86 4.14
N PRO A 61 -10.56 2.14 3.85
CA PRO A 61 -11.37 1.55 4.90
C PRO A 61 -10.58 0.52 5.71
N LEU A 62 -10.52 0.70 7.03
CA LEU A 62 -9.90 -0.28 7.94
C LEU A 62 -10.43 -1.72 7.75
N PRO A 63 -11.72 -1.96 7.43
CA PRO A 63 -12.19 -3.31 7.11
C PRO A 63 -11.43 -3.99 5.96
N TYR A 64 -10.83 -3.24 5.02
CA TYR A 64 -10.07 -3.81 3.91
C TYR A 64 -8.71 -4.34 4.39
N VAL A 65 -8.05 -3.60 5.28
CA VAL A 65 -6.81 -4.05 5.93
C VAL A 65 -7.07 -5.28 6.81
N ALA A 66 -8.17 -5.29 7.55
CA ALA A 66 -8.58 -6.45 8.34
C ALA A 66 -8.89 -7.67 7.45
N ALA A 67 -9.59 -7.47 6.33
CA ALA A 67 -9.86 -8.52 5.35
C ALA A 67 -8.57 -9.06 4.72
N ALA A 68 -7.58 -8.20 4.48
CA ALA A 68 -6.27 -8.58 3.98
C ALA A 68 -5.55 -9.53 4.95
N ALA A 69 -5.48 -9.14 6.23
CA ALA A 69 -4.88 -9.96 7.28
C ALA A 69 -5.60 -11.32 7.41
N ALA A 70 -6.94 -11.33 7.40
CA ALA A 70 -7.72 -12.56 7.45
C ALA A 70 -7.52 -13.46 6.21
N ALA A 71 -7.31 -12.87 5.03
CA ALA A 71 -7.03 -13.62 3.79
C ALA A 71 -5.68 -14.33 3.83
N LEU A 72 -4.66 -13.73 4.44
CA LEU A 72 -3.32 -14.34 4.56
C LEU A 72 -3.28 -15.56 5.50
N GLY A 73 -4.31 -15.77 6.32
CA GLY A 73 -4.46 -17.02 7.08
C GLY A 73 -4.86 -18.23 6.22
N ARG A 74 -5.30 -18.01 4.97
CA ARG A 74 -5.83 -19.06 4.07
C ARG A 74 -5.23 -19.05 2.66
N ALA A 75 -4.59 -17.96 2.26
CA ALA A 75 -4.04 -17.76 0.92
C ALA A 75 -2.55 -17.43 1.00
N GLY A 76 -1.82 -17.69 -0.10
CA GLY A 76 -0.40 -17.36 -0.18
C GLY A 76 -0.12 -15.88 -0.43
N ALA A 77 -1.06 -15.18 -1.07
CA ALA A 77 -0.99 -13.74 -1.28
C ALA A 77 -2.37 -13.06 -1.25
N VAL A 78 -2.35 -11.75 -0.99
CA VAL A 78 -3.51 -10.86 -1.07
C VAL A 78 -3.15 -9.59 -1.83
N ILE A 79 -4.06 -9.07 -2.65
CA ILE A 79 -3.87 -7.82 -3.41
C ILE A 79 -5.13 -6.95 -3.24
N GLY A 80 -4.91 -5.67 -2.92
CA GLY A 80 -5.90 -4.61 -3.00
C GLY A 80 -5.66 -3.77 -4.26
N PRO A 81 -6.44 -3.97 -5.34
CA PRO A 81 -6.23 -3.26 -6.60
C PRO A 81 -6.56 -1.78 -6.44
N SER A 82 -5.75 -0.92 -7.04
CA SER A 82 -6.11 0.49 -7.21
C SER A 82 -6.96 0.65 -8.46
N SER A 83 -7.85 1.65 -8.44
CA SER A 83 -8.78 1.93 -9.53
C SER A 83 -8.08 2.53 -10.75
N ASP A 84 -6.90 3.09 -10.56
CA ASP A 84 -6.07 3.67 -11.60
C ASP A 84 -5.27 2.61 -12.38
N GLY A 85 -5.09 1.42 -11.81
CA GLY A 85 -4.51 0.20 -12.38
C GLY A 85 -3.31 -0.38 -11.62
N GLY A 86 -2.86 0.25 -10.54
CA GLY A 86 -1.86 -0.30 -9.62
C GLY A 86 -2.48 -1.17 -8.52
N TYR A 87 -1.86 -1.16 -7.34
CA TYR A 87 -2.44 -1.70 -6.12
C TYR A 87 -2.04 -0.85 -4.91
N TYR A 88 -3.01 -0.55 -4.06
CA TYR A 88 -2.77 0.14 -2.79
C TYR A 88 -2.26 -0.81 -1.70
N LEU A 89 -2.43 -2.13 -1.89
CA LEU A 89 -2.07 -3.15 -0.91
C LEU A 89 -1.57 -4.42 -1.60
N ILE A 90 -0.46 -4.96 -1.11
CA ILE A 90 -0.07 -6.35 -1.40
C ILE A 90 0.45 -7.03 -0.13
N GLY A 91 0.10 -8.30 0.04
CA GLY A 91 0.60 -9.08 1.16
C GLY A 91 0.89 -10.52 0.77
N ALA A 92 1.75 -11.17 1.56
CA ALA A 92 2.10 -12.58 1.39
C ALA A 92 2.31 -13.28 2.74
N ALA A 93 2.11 -14.58 2.73
CA ALA A 93 2.36 -15.47 3.86
C ALA A 93 3.07 -16.75 3.40
N GLY A 94 4.05 -17.23 4.19
CA GLY A 94 4.76 -18.49 3.96
C GLY A 94 5.81 -18.45 2.84
N VAL A 95 5.44 -18.11 1.61
CA VAL A 95 6.38 -17.95 0.49
C VAL A 95 6.02 -16.71 -0.31
N CYS A 96 7.02 -15.84 -0.53
CA CYS A 96 6.91 -14.70 -1.43
C CYS A 96 7.88 -14.93 -2.61
N PRO A 97 7.39 -15.44 -3.76
CA PRO A 97 8.22 -15.55 -4.96
C PRO A 97 8.67 -14.15 -5.41
N PRO A 98 9.70 -14.04 -6.27
CA PRO A 98 10.14 -12.76 -6.82
C PRO A 98 9.06 -12.22 -7.79
N VAL A 99 8.05 -11.56 -7.24
CA VAL A 99 6.87 -11.09 -7.99
C VAL A 99 6.92 -9.61 -8.29
N PHE A 100 7.89 -8.89 -7.72
CA PHE A 100 8.04 -7.44 -7.85
C PHE A 100 9.18 -7.00 -8.77
N GLU A 101 9.92 -7.95 -9.37
CA GLU A 101 10.83 -7.67 -10.47
C GLU A 101 10.01 -7.58 -11.76
N LEU A 102 9.39 -6.42 -11.94
CA LEU A 102 8.47 -6.11 -13.03
C LEU A 102 9.20 -5.37 -14.15
N ASP A 103 8.75 -5.60 -15.38
CA ASP A 103 9.18 -4.81 -16.53
C ASP A 103 8.36 -3.50 -16.62
N ALA A 104 7.15 -3.50 -16.06
CA ALA A 104 6.29 -2.33 -15.95
C ALA A 104 6.89 -1.24 -15.03
N GLU A 105 6.58 0.01 -15.38
CA GLU A 105 6.90 1.16 -14.54
C GLU A 105 5.99 1.18 -13.30
N TRP A 106 6.57 1.41 -12.12
CA TRP A 106 5.80 1.51 -10.88
C TRP A 106 4.80 2.68 -10.95
N GLY A 107 3.52 2.40 -10.65
CA GLY A 107 2.42 3.36 -10.81
C GLY A 107 1.63 3.20 -12.11
N SER A 108 2.02 2.27 -12.99
CA SER A 108 1.29 1.98 -14.23
C SER A 108 0.22 0.89 -14.06
N ARG A 109 -0.71 0.82 -15.00
CA ARG A 109 -1.79 -0.19 -15.03
C ARG A 109 -1.29 -1.61 -15.20
N GLU A 110 -0.11 -1.73 -15.80
CA GLU A 110 0.53 -2.98 -16.12
C GLU A 110 1.06 -3.66 -14.86
N VAL A 111 1.43 -2.90 -13.82
CA VAL A 111 1.99 -3.41 -12.56
C VAL A 111 1.11 -4.49 -11.93
N LEU A 112 -0.20 -4.23 -11.80
CA LEU A 112 -1.14 -5.19 -11.23
C LEU A 112 -1.23 -6.46 -12.10
N GLN A 113 -1.35 -6.29 -13.42
CA GLN A 113 -1.50 -7.40 -14.34
C GLN A 113 -0.25 -8.29 -14.34
N GLU A 114 0.93 -7.69 -14.41
CA GLU A 114 2.21 -8.39 -14.42
C GLU A 114 2.46 -9.13 -13.10
N THR A 115 2.10 -8.50 -11.97
CA THR A 115 2.20 -9.12 -10.63
C THR A 115 1.31 -10.36 -10.54
N LEU A 116 0.04 -10.25 -10.99
CA LEU A 116 -0.89 -11.37 -11.01
C LEU A 116 -0.41 -12.52 -11.92
N VAL A 117 0.18 -12.21 -13.08
CA VAL A 117 0.76 -13.22 -13.97
C VAL A 117 1.90 -13.97 -13.29
N ARG A 118 2.82 -13.25 -12.62
CA ARG A 118 3.93 -13.87 -11.87
C ARG A 118 3.43 -14.75 -10.72
N LEU A 119 2.48 -14.27 -9.93
CA LEU A 119 1.87 -15.04 -8.83
C LEU A 119 1.21 -16.33 -9.33
N ARG A 120 0.46 -16.26 -10.45
CA ARG A 120 -0.13 -17.45 -11.09
C ARG A 120 0.92 -18.44 -11.58
N ARG A 121 1.98 -17.95 -12.24
CA ARG A 121 3.11 -18.81 -12.69
C ARG A 121 3.80 -19.51 -11.51
N ALA A 122 3.91 -18.82 -10.38
CA ALA A 122 4.44 -19.36 -9.14
C ALA A 122 3.43 -20.25 -8.36
N ARG A 123 2.23 -20.48 -8.91
CA ARG A 123 1.14 -21.26 -8.28
C ARG A 123 0.73 -20.76 -6.89
N VAL A 124 0.83 -19.45 -6.67
CA VAL A 124 0.39 -18.81 -5.42
C VAL A 124 -1.11 -18.53 -5.52
N CYS A 125 -1.88 -18.99 -4.53
CA CYS A 125 -3.28 -18.61 -4.41
C CYS A 125 -3.38 -17.15 -3.96
N VAL A 126 -4.06 -16.32 -4.76
CA VAL A 126 -4.22 -14.88 -4.54
C VAL A 126 -5.66 -14.57 -4.18
N THR A 127 -5.86 -13.85 -3.08
CA THR A 127 -7.15 -13.21 -2.77
C THR A 127 -7.14 -11.75 -3.24
N ALA A 128 -8.14 -11.33 -4.01
CA ALA A 128 -8.32 -9.92 -4.35
C ALA A 128 -9.29 -9.26 -3.35
N LEU A 129 -8.94 -8.08 -2.87
CA LEU A 129 -9.81 -7.21 -2.08
C LEU A 129 -10.63 -6.30 -3.00
N PRO A 130 -11.66 -5.59 -2.48
CA PRO A 130 -12.31 -4.54 -3.25
C PRO A 130 -11.31 -3.47 -3.68
N ALA A 131 -11.56 -2.90 -4.86
CA ALA A 131 -10.78 -1.79 -5.37
C ALA A 131 -10.94 -0.54 -4.48
N TRP A 132 -9.88 0.25 -4.39
CA TRP A 132 -9.89 1.59 -3.80
C TRP A 132 -9.15 2.55 -4.72
N ARG A 133 -9.23 3.85 -4.47
CA ARG A 133 -8.49 4.86 -5.23
C ARG A 133 -7.54 5.62 -4.31
N ASP A 134 -6.27 5.55 -4.63
CA ASP A 134 -5.17 6.39 -4.18
C ASP A 134 -5.29 7.83 -4.67
N VAL A 135 -4.51 8.70 -4.06
CA VAL A 135 -4.52 10.14 -4.30
C VAL A 135 -3.19 10.55 -4.92
N ASP A 136 -3.05 10.27 -6.22
CA ASP A 136 -1.85 10.60 -7.01
C ASP A 136 -2.06 11.78 -7.95
N ASP A 137 -3.32 12.12 -8.24
CA ASP A 137 -3.70 13.19 -9.18
C ASP A 137 -4.82 14.10 -8.63
N ALA A 138 -5.08 15.18 -9.36
CA ALA A 138 -6.10 16.16 -9.00
C ALA A 138 -7.50 15.54 -8.92
N GLU A 139 -7.79 14.54 -9.77
CA GLU A 139 -9.07 13.85 -9.75
C GLU A 139 -9.19 12.98 -8.49
N GLY A 140 -8.16 12.24 -8.11
CA GLY A 140 -8.09 11.47 -6.87
C GLY A 140 -8.30 12.36 -5.64
N LEU A 141 -7.71 13.56 -5.65
CA LEU A 141 -7.90 14.55 -4.59
C LEU A 141 -9.34 15.09 -4.53
N ALA A 142 -9.96 15.37 -5.68
CA ALA A 142 -11.37 15.78 -5.75
C ALA A 142 -12.31 14.67 -5.24
N GLN A 143 -12.03 13.42 -5.59
CA GLN A 143 -12.78 12.26 -5.11
C GLN A 143 -12.63 12.08 -3.59
N LEU A 144 -11.41 12.21 -3.05
CA LEU A 144 -11.17 12.20 -1.61
C LEU A 144 -12.01 13.28 -0.91
N SER A 145 -12.00 14.51 -1.43
CA SER A 145 -12.79 15.62 -0.88
C SER A 145 -14.29 15.30 -0.83
N SER A 146 -14.84 14.77 -1.93
CA SER A 146 -16.24 14.32 -2.00
C SER A 146 -16.57 13.23 -0.97
N ARG A 147 -15.72 12.21 -0.84
CA ARG A 147 -15.90 11.13 0.16
C ARG A 147 -15.86 11.67 1.59
N MET A 148 -15.04 12.69 1.85
CA MET A 148 -14.87 13.25 3.18
C MET A 148 -16.00 14.20 3.60
N ALA A 149 -16.70 14.81 2.64
CA ALA A 149 -17.89 15.65 2.86
C ALA A 149 -19.10 14.84 3.36
N GLY A 150 -19.19 13.55 3.01
CA GLY A 150 -20.29 12.65 3.38
C GLY A 150 -20.41 12.27 4.86
N GLY A 151 -19.58 12.83 5.75
CA GLY A 151 -19.75 12.70 7.21
C GLY A 151 -19.60 11.27 7.74
N GLY A 152 -18.37 10.75 7.77
CA GLY A 152 -18.10 9.45 8.42
C GLY A 152 -16.64 9.15 8.74
N CYS A 153 -15.70 9.98 8.28
CA CYS A 153 -14.27 9.69 8.37
C CYS A 153 -13.58 10.52 9.48
N ALA A 154 -12.76 9.88 10.32
CA ALA A 154 -12.07 10.52 11.46
C ALA A 154 -10.77 11.25 11.08
N LEU A 155 -10.53 11.49 9.79
CA LEU A 155 -9.29 12.08 9.26
C LEU A 155 -9.23 13.60 9.45
N THR A 156 -9.17 14.05 10.70
CA THR A 156 -9.16 15.48 11.06
C THR A 156 -8.01 16.25 10.41
N ALA A 157 -6.81 15.67 10.34
CA ALA A 157 -5.66 16.28 9.68
C ALA A 157 -5.91 16.46 8.18
N THR A 158 -6.32 15.40 7.48
CA THR A 158 -6.64 15.45 6.05
C THR A 158 -7.76 16.44 5.75
N ARG A 159 -8.83 16.49 6.57
CA ARG A 159 -9.91 17.48 6.43
C ARG A 159 -9.40 18.90 6.51
N ARG A 160 -8.53 19.18 7.49
CA ARG A 160 -7.95 20.51 7.69
C ARG A 160 -7.14 20.94 6.47
N VAL A 161 -6.36 20.02 5.89
CA VAL A 161 -5.59 20.31 4.67
C VAL A 161 -6.53 20.56 3.50
N LEU A 162 -7.51 19.68 3.25
CA LEU A 162 -8.45 19.83 2.14
C LEU A 162 -9.26 21.13 2.21
N ALA A 163 -9.69 21.55 3.40
CA ALA A 163 -10.43 22.80 3.58
C ALA A 163 -9.57 24.05 3.29
N GLY A 164 -8.24 23.93 3.33
CA GLY A 164 -7.31 25.00 2.97
C GLY A 164 -6.87 24.99 1.52
N LEU A 165 -7.25 23.96 0.75
CA LEU A 165 -6.97 23.87 -0.69
C LEU A 165 -8.13 24.47 -1.46
N ASP A 166 -7.85 25.44 -2.34
CA ASP A 166 -8.84 25.95 -3.29
C ASP A 166 -9.04 24.93 -4.42
N LEU A 167 -9.85 23.91 -4.14
CA LEU A 167 -10.19 22.86 -5.10
C LEU A 167 -11.31 23.27 -6.06
N ALA A 168 -11.80 24.51 -5.95
CA ALA A 168 -12.78 25.11 -6.85
C ALA A 168 -12.07 26.01 -7.89
N GLY A 169 -11.15 25.41 -8.65
CA GLY A 169 -10.50 26.03 -9.80
C GLY A 169 -11.15 25.62 -11.11
#